data_AF-A0A250DM83-F1
#
_entry.id   AF-A0A250DM83-F1
#
_cell.length_a   1.000
_cell.length_b   1.000
_cell.length_c   1.000
_cell.angle_alpha   90.00
_cell.angle_beta   90.00
_cell.angle_gamma   90.00
#
_symmetry.space_group_name_H-M   'P 1'
#
loop_
_entity.id
_entity.type
_entity.pdbx_description
1 polymer ?
#
loop_
_entity_poly.entity_id
_entity_poly.type
_entity_poly.pdbx_seq_one_letter_code
_entity_poly.pdbx_strand_id
1 'polypeptide(L)' 'MNKFFQTLGQSANGFLRDEEGAQVVEYALIIAVVSIALVVALKALTDEGGGFELFITRVKDCLTTSTCD' A
#
# COMPACT_ATOMS: atom_id res chain seq x y z
N MET A 1 18.42 8.36 28.08
CA MET A 1 18.38 8.05 26.63
C MET A 1 19.06 6.73 26.23
N ASN A 2 20.03 6.17 26.97
CA ASN A 2 20.67 4.89 26.58
C ASN A 2 19.82 3.62 26.82
N LYS A 3 18.84 3.67 27.73
CA LYS A 3 17.99 2.51 28.05
C LYS A 3 16.99 2.19 26.93
N PHE A 4 16.48 3.20 26.22
CA PHE A 4 15.51 3.02 25.14
C PHE A 4 16.09 2.24 23.96
N PHE A 5 17.33 2.57 23.55
CA PHE A 5 18.04 1.83 22.50
C PHE A 5 18.44 0.42 22.90
N GLN A 6 18.79 0.19 24.18
CA GLN A 6 19.06 -1.15 24.69
C GLN A 6 17.79 -2.03 24.72
N THR A 7 16.64 -1.46 25.09
CA THR A 7 15.36 -2.18 25.06
C THR A 7 14.93 -2.52 23.62
N LEU A 8 15.18 -1.64 22.65
CA LEU A 8 14.92 -1.92 21.23
C LEU A 8 15.84 -3.03 20.67
N GLY A 9 17.14 -2.99 20.99
CA GLY A 9 18.09 -4.04 20.59
C GLY A 9 17.77 -5.40 21.23
N GLN A 10 17.27 -5.41 22.46
CA GLN A 10 16.86 -6.63 23.15
C GLN A 10 15.51 -7.18 22.63
N SER A 11 14.59 -6.31 22.19
CA SER A 11 13.36 -6.72 21.51
C SER A 11 13.61 -7.32 20.13
N ALA A 12 14.58 -6.80 19.37
CA ALA A 12 15.01 -7.38 18.11
C ALA A 12 15.68 -8.76 18.29
N ASN A 13 16.46 -8.93 19.37
CA ASN A 13 17.11 -10.20 19.68
C ASN A 13 16.15 -11.29 20.20
N GLY A 14 15.02 -10.90 20.83
CA GLY A 14 13.94 -11.82 21.20
C GLY A 14 13.16 -12.31 19.98
N PHE A 15 12.94 -11.45 18.98
CA PHE A 15 12.23 -11.78 17.74
C PHE A 15 13.01 -12.74 16.83
N LEU A 16 14.34 -12.73 16.91
CA LEU A 16 15.22 -13.66 16.19
C LEU A 16 15.35 -15.04 16.86
N ARG A 17 14.86 -15.21 18.09
CA ARG A 17 14.99 -16.45 18.87
C ARG A 17 13.68 -17.22 19.07
N ASP A 18 12.54 -16.65 18.68
CA ASP A 18 11.24 -17.33 18.70
C ASP A 18 10.87 -17.82 17.29
N GLU A 19 11.19 -19.08 16.99
CA GLU A 19 10.81 -19.76 15.75
C GLU A 19 9.27 -19.95 15.62
N GLU A 20 8.50 -19.81 16.70
CA GLU A 20 7.03 -19.80 16.66
C GLU A 20 6.43 -18.46 16.19
N GLY A 21 7.18 -17.35 16.30
CA GLY A 21 6.77 -16.04 15.81
C GLY A 21 7.17 -15.77 14.36
N ALA A 22 8.22 -16.43 13.87
CA ALA A 22 8.74 -16.26 12.51
C ALA A 22 7.67 -16.51 11.43
N GLN A 23 6.78 -17.48 11.65
CA GLN A 23 5.69 -17.78 10.72
C GLN A 23 4.65 -16.64 10.65
N VAL A 24 4.33 -15.98 11.77
CA VAL A 24 3.40 -14.85 11.79
C VAL A 24 3.99 -13.64 11.06
N VAL A 25 5.30 -13.47 11.15
CA VAL A 25 6.04 -12.37 10.51
C VAL A 25 6.08 -12.53 9.01
N GLU A 26 6.27 -13.74 8.49
CA GLU A 26 6.28 -14.01 7.05
C GLU A 26 4.94 -13.67 6.41
N TYR A 27 3.82 -14.12 6.99
CA TYR A 27 2.49 -13.79 6.45
C TYR A 27 2.15 -12.31 6.59
N ALA A 28 2.55 -11.66 7.69
CA ALA A 28 2.37 -10.22 7.86
C ALA A 28 3.16 -9.41 6.82
N LEU A 29 4.39 -9.83 6.50
CA LEU A 29 5.23 -9.18 5.50
C LEU A 29 4.65 -9.31 4.09
N ILE A 30 4.12 -10.48 3.73
CA ILE A 30 3.42 -10.69 2.45
C ILE A 30 2.22 -9.76 2.34
N ILE A 31 1.37 -9.70 3.37
CA ILE A 31 0.18 -8.82 3.38
C ILE A 31 0.60 -7.35 3.26
N ALA A 32 1.65 -6.93 3.97
CA ALA A 32 2.14 -5.54 3.92
C ALA A 32 2.62 -5.15 2.51
N VAL A 33 3.44 -5.99 1.85
CA VAL A 33 3.94 -5.72 0.50
C VAL A 33 2.80 -5.69 -0.52
N VAL A 34 1.87 -6.65 -0.46
CA VAL A 34 0.70 -6.68 -1.36
C VAL A 34 -0.19 -5.45 -1.14
N SER A 35 -0.41 -5.04 0.10
CA SER A 35 -1.22 -3.85 0.42
C SER A 35 -0.60 -2.58 -0.15
N ILE A 36 0.72 -2.40 -0.01
CA ILE A 36 1.43 -1.24 -0.58
C ILE A 36 1.36 -1.27 -2.11
N ALA A 37 1.59 -2.43 -2.74
CA ALA A 37 1.50 -2.57 -4.19
C ALA A 37 0.11 -2.20 -4.72
N LEU A 38 -0.95 -2.63 -4.03
CA LEU A 38 -2.33 -2.26 -4.37
C LEU A 38 -2.58 -0.77 -4.21
N VAL A 39 -2.12 -0.14 -3.13
CA VAL A 39 -2.25 1.31 -2.93
C VAL A 39 -1.55 2.09 -4.05
N VAL A 40 -0.35 1.68 -4.45
CA VAL A 40 0.40 2.33 -5.54
C VAL A 40 -0.32 2.13 -6.88
N ALA A 41 -0.83 0.93 -7.16
CA ALA A 41 -1.57 0.65 -8.39
C ALA A 41 -2.88 1.45 -8.47
N LEU A 42 -3.62 1.53 -7.36
CA LEU A 42 -4.88 2.29 -7.28
C LEU A 42 -4.64 3.80 -7.32
N LYS A 43 -3.52 4.28 -6.79
CA LYS A 43 -3.15 5.70 -6.82
C LYS A 43 -3.11 6.27 -8.23
N ALA A 44 -2.59 5.52 -9.20
CA ALA A 44 -2.58 5.94 -10.61
C ALA A 44 -3.99 6.08 -11.22
N LEU A 45 -4.98 5.40 -10.65
CA LEU A 45 -6.38 5.49 -11.05
C LEU A 45 -7.11 6.64 -10.34
N THR A 46 -6.75 6.95 -9.09
CA THR A 46 -7.46 7.89 -8.22
C THR A 46 -6.82 9.26 -8.04
N ASP A 47 -5.56 9.44 -8.44
CA ASP A 47 -4.90 10.77 -8.42
C ASP A 47 -5.60 11.76 -9.38
N GLU A 48 -5.43 13.07 -9.14
CA GLU A 48 -5.92 14.11 -10.05
C GLU A 48 -5.30 13.95 -11.45
N GLY A 49 -6.14 13.90 -12.48
CA GLY A 49 -5.77 13.55 -13.85
C GLY A 49 -5.53 12.04 -14.07
N GLY A 50 -5.86 11.20 -13.08
CA GLY A 50 -5.74 9.74 -13.15
C GLY A 50 -6.76 9.08 -14.06
N GLY A 51 -6.60 7.77 -14.27
CA GLY A 51 -7.39 7.01 -15.24
C GLY A 51 -8.92 7.06 -15.02
N PHE A 52 -9.37 7.14 -13.76
CA PHE A 52 -10.81 7.22 -13.46
C PHE A 52 -11.39 8.60 -13.79
N GLU A 53 -10.66 9.68 -13.50
CA GLU A 53 -11.09 11.04 -13.85
C GLU A 53 -11.20 11.24 -15.36
N LEU A 54 -10.22 10.71 -16.11
CA LEU A 54 -10.25 10.72 -17.58
C LEU A 54 -11.43 9.93 -18.14
N PHE A 55 -11.73 8.77 -17.55
CA PHE A 55 -12.89 7.97 -17.94
C PHE A 55 -14.21 8.73 -17.69
N ILE A 56 -14.38 9.30 -16.49
CA ILE A 56 -15.58 10.07 -16.15
C ILE A 56 -15.72 11.30 -17.06
N THR A 57 -14.60 11.98 -17.37
CA THR A 57 -14.58 13.11 -18.30
C THR A 57 -15.04 12.68 -19.68
N ARG A 58 -14.50 11.60 -20.22
CA ARG A 58 -14.91 11.06 -21.53
C ARG A 58 -16.39 10.68 -21.56
N VAL A 59 -16.87 10.01 -20.51
CA VAL A 59 -18.30 9.66 -20.39
C VAL A 59 -19.15 10.93 -20.35
N LYS A 60 -18.77 11.93 -19.54
CA LYS A 60 -19.48 13.21 -19.47
C LYS A 60 -19.50 13.93 -20.81
N ASP A 61 -18.38 13.99 -21.51
CA ASP A 61 -18.28 14.61 -22.83
C ASP A 61 -19.16 13.88 -23.83
N CYS A 62 -19.19 12.54 -23.81
CA CYS A 62 -20.10 11.74 -24.63
C CYS A 62 -21.58 11.98 -24.37
N LEU A 63 -21.95 12.24 -23.11
CA LEU A 63 -23.35 12.46 -22.73
C LEU A 63 -23.81 13.90 -22.93
N THR A 64 -22.88 14.86 -22.91
CA THR A 64 -23.20 16.30 -22.98
C THR A 64 -22.87 16.91 -24.34
N THR A 65 -21.96 16.30 -25.09
CA THR A 65 -21.54 16.67 -26.43
C THR A 65 -21.79 15.49 -27.38
N SER A 66 -22.01 15.75 -28.66
CA SER A 66 -22.19 14.69 -29.67
C SER A 66 -20.86 14.05 -30.12
N THR A 67 -19.79 14.23 -29.35
CA THR A 67 -18.42 13.82 -29.68
C THR A 67 -17.85 12.95 -28.57
N CYS A 68 -17.23 11.83 -28.96
CA CYS A 68 -16.86 10.71 -28.10
C CYS A 68 -15.49 10.13 -28.48
N ASP A 69 -14.51 10.98 -28.78
CA ASP A 69 -13.16 10.53 -29.12
C ASP A 69 -12.36 10.13 -27.88
#